data_AF-A0A0W0X567-F1
#
_entry.id   AF-A0A0W0X567-F1
#
_cell.length_a   1.000
_cell.length_b   1.000
_cell.length_c   1.000
_cell.angle_alpha   90.00
_cell.angle_beta   90.00
_cell.angle_gamma   90.00
#
_symmetry.space_group_name_H-M   'P 1'
#
loop_
_entity.id
_entity.type
_entity.pdbx_description
1 polymer ?
#
loop_
_entity_poly.entity_id
_entity_poly.type
_entity_poly.pdbx_seq_one_letter_code
_entity_poly.pdbx_strand_id
1 'polypeptide(L)'
;MLTKEDIQRIITECRIAGRHGLENGIQATIDDLIIDFLTPPNNFLGVGSNPAIFVNENTYKLLGRYHRTWEKNKTIAVQENLLEKSSMQIIGILTHEVGHAFNVAAKISNSEENACIFEIEILSLWYRTRNPALFDCSKEDLLSYFKERLPNYQSTTHEDGYLARLIKNIQDNTILEEPECRPRPTKIRKRQWASPCELSLPSYVEMDAFILFKRKCTATLLLHCITEGESGKIGSKCVVL
;
A
#
# COMPACT_ATOMS: atom_id res chain seq x y z
N MET A 1 -19.44 11.23 2.72
CA MET A 1 -18.48 12.28 3.11
C MET A 1 -17.78 11.82 4.36
N LEU A 2 -16.46 12.02 4.45
CA LEU A 2 -15.69 11.58 5.61
C LEU A 2 -15.93 12.50 6.81
N THR A 3 -15.92 11.93 8.02
CA THR A 3 -16.09 12.66 9.28
C THR A 3 -14.75 12.87 10.00
N LYS A 4 -14.78 13.56 11.15
CA LYS A 4 -13.58 13.73 12.00
C LYS A 4 -13.09 12.40 12.56
N GLU A 5 -13.99 11.46 12.83
CA GLU A 5 -13.68 10.10 13.27
C GLU A 5 -12.96 9.31 12.16
N ASP A 6 -13.38 9.48 10.90
CA ASP A 6 -12.71 8.85 9.75
C ASP A 6 -11.26 9.34 9.59
N ILE A 7 -10.99 10.60 9.89
CA ILE A 7 -9.62 11.17 9.88
C ILE A 7 -8.72 10.44 10.89
N GLN A 8 -9.22 10.18 12.10
CA GLN A 8 -8.46 9.43 13.11
C GLN A 8 -8.16 8.01 12.64
N ARG A 9 -9.11 7.37 11.94
CA ARG A 9 -8.92 6.04 11.35
C ARG A 9 -7.83 6.06 10.28
N ILE A 10 -7.86 7.01 9.35
CA ILE A 10 -6.83 7.18 8.30
C ILE A 10 -5.44 7.31 8.92
N ILE A 11 -5.29 8.19 9.91
CA ILE A 11 -4.02 8.40 10.59
C ILE A 11 -3.56 7.12 11.30
N THR A 12 -4.47 6.44 12.01
CA THR A 12 -4.15 5.19 12.72
C THR A 12 -3.64 4.12 11.76
N GLU A 13 -4.29 3.93 10.61
CA GLU A 13 -3.89 2.96 9.60
C GLU A 13 -2.56 3.34 8.95
N CYS A 14 -2.29 4.64 8.75
CA CYS A 14 -0.98 5.10 8.24
C CYS A 14 0.14 4.74 9.22
N ARG A 15 -0.11 4.89 10.52
CA ARG A 15 0.87 4.54 11.57
C ARG A 15 1.12 3.04 11.62
N ILE A 16 0.08 2.22 11.47
CA ILE A 16 0.20 0.76 11.38
C ILE A 16 1.07 0.38 10.18
N ALA A 17 0.77 0.93 9.00
CA ALA A 17 1.52 0.63 7.79
C ALA A 17 2.98 1.13 7.87
N GLY A 18 3.22 2.33 8.40
CA GLY A 18 4.59 2.84 8.64
C GLY A 18 5.40 1.97 9.60
N ARG A 19 4.76 1.34 10.59
CA ARG A 19 5.41 0.37 11.49
C ARG A 19 5.80 -0.92 10.76
N HIS A 20 4.98 -1.38 9.82
CA HIS A 20 5.30 -2.55 8.99
C HIS A 20 6.41 -2.26 7.98
N GLY A 21 6.55 -1.00 7.59
CA GLY A 21 7.61 -0.52 6.71
C GLY A 21 7.15 -0.31 5.28
N LEU A 22 7.92 0.53 4.61
CA LEU A 22 7.82 0.88 3.20
C LEU A 22 8.63 -0.11 2.34
N GLU A 23 8.28 -0.23 1.05
CA GLU A 23 8.98 -1.04 0.06
C GLU A 23 10.42 -0.56 -0.19
N ASN A 24 10.73 0.70 0.13
CA ASN A 24 12.09 1.22 0.16
C ASN A 24 12.95 0.69 1.34
N GLY A 25 12.37 -0.12 2.23
CA GLY A 25 13.02 -0.76 3.37
C GLY A 25 13.04 0.08 4.66
N ILE A 26 12.45 1.27 4.66
CA ILE A 26 12.38 2.14 5.83
C ILE A 26 11.11 1.81 6.63
N GLN A 27 11.26 1.68 7.95
CA GLN A 27 10.15 1.48 8.87
C GLN A 27 10.31 2.39 10.08
N ALA A 28 9.19 2.84 10.65
CA ALA A 28 9.21 3.66 11.85
C ALA A 28 7.92 3.51 12.65
N THR A 29 8.02 3.67 13.97
CA THR A 29 6.84 3.80 14.82
C THR A 29 6.55 5.28 15.02
N ILE A 30 5.46 5.74 14.42
CA ILE A 30 4.97 7.10 14.59
C ILE A 30 4.20 7.18 15.91
N ASP A 31 4.55 8.16 16.75
CA ASP A 31 3.83 8.44 18.00
C ASP A 31 2.38 8.85 17.75
N ASP A 32 1.57 8.94 18.81
CA ASP A 32 0.21 9.45 18.69
C ASP A 32 0.23 10.90 18.17
N LEU A 33 -0.58 11.16 17.15
CA LEU A 33 -0.69 12.48 16.53
C LEU A 33 -1.94 13.21 17.04
N ILE A 34 -1.80 14.52 17.21
CA ILE A 34 -2.88 15.42 17.60
C ILE A 34 -3.45 16.03 16.33
N ILE A 35 -4.78 15.97 16.16
CA ILE A 35 -5.46 16.64 15.05
C ILE A 35 -6.06 17.93 15.62
N ASP A 36 -5.61 19.08 15.11
CA ASP A 36 -6.11 20.39 15.51
C ASP A 36 -6.90 21.01 14.36
N PHE A 37 -8.23 21.08 14.50
CA PHE A 37 -9.09 21.75 13.52
C PHE A 37 -9.06 23.26 13.76
N LEU A 38 -8.55 24.00 12.79
CA LEU A 38 -8.33 25.43 12.91
C LEU A 38 -9.61 26.20 12.73
N THR A 39 -9.76 27.22 13.59
CA THR A 39 -10.85 28.18 13.53
C THR A 39 -10.29 29.59 13.30
N PRO A 40 -10.98 30.43 12.51
CA PRO A 40 -10.60 31.84 12.36
C PRO A 40 -10.45 32.55 13.71
N PRO A 41 -9.54 33.53 13.84
CA PRO A 41 -8.77 34.18 12.78
C PRO A 41 -7.39 33.54 12.54
N ASN A 42 -6.98 32.55 13.32
CA ASN A 42 -5.62 32.00 13.28
C ASN A 42 -5.45 30.90 12.22
N ASN A 43 -6.21 30.95 11.12
CA ASN A 43 -6.02 30.00 10.04
C ASN A 43 -4.69 30.29 9.32
N PHE A 44 -3.96 29.26 8.93
CA PHE A 44 -2.79 29.42 8.06
C PHE A 44 -3.23 29.34 6.59
N LEU A 45 -2.53 30.07 5.72
CA LEU A 45 -2.58 29.82 4.28
C LEU A 45 -1.46 28.84 3.95
N GLY A 46 -1.81 27.57 3.74
CA GLY A 46 -0.83 26.55 3.35
C GLY A 46 -0.22 26.91 2.00
N VAL A 47 1.01 26.45 1.73
CA VAL A 47 1.57 26.54 0.38
C VAL A 47 0.62 25.83 -0.59
N GLY A 48 0.23 26.50 -1.67
CA GLY A 48 -0.68 25.92 -2.68
C GLY A 48 -2.10 25.63 -2.19
N SER A 49 -2.56 26.29 -1.12
CA SER A 49 -3.89 26.06 -0.52
C SER A 49 -4.08 24.64 0.04
N ASN A 50 -3.00 24.00 0.51
CA ASN A 50 -3.09 22.74 1.24
C ASN A 50 -3.89 22.95 2.56
N PRO A 51 -5.04 22.27 2.74
CA PRO A 51 -5.89 22.45 3.92
C PRO A 51 -5.38 21.72 5.16
N ALA A 52 -4.24 21.02 5.11
CA ALA A 52 -3.62 20.41 6.27
C ALA A 52 -2.11 20.66 6.26
N ILE A 53 -1.49 20.68 7.45
CA ILE A 53 -0.03 20.70 7.60
C ILE A 53 0.39 19.88 8.82
N PHE A 54 1.50 19.16 8.69
CA PHE A 54 2.23 18.64 9.84
C PHE A 54 3.07 19.73 10.50
N VAL A 55 2.88 19.93 11.80
CA VAL A 55 3.55 20.96 12.59
C VAL A 55 4.95 20.49 12.98
N ASN A 56 5.89 20.61 12.04
CA ASN A 56 7.31 20.36 12.28
C ASN A 56 7.98 21.51 13.07
N GLU A 57 9.28 21.38 13.38
CA GLU A 57 10.06 22.42 14.08
C GLU A 57 9.95 23.81 13.46
N ASN A 58 10.04 23.92 12.13
CA ASN A 58 10.03 25.20 11.44
C ASN A 58 8.63 25.82 11.48
N THR A 59 7.61 25.04 11.19
CA THR A 59 6.20 25.46 11.29
C THR A 59 5.87 25.91 12.71
N TYR A 60 6.29 25.15 13.72
CA TYR A 60 6.07 25.48 15.12
C TYR A 60 6.74 26.79 15.53
N LYS A 61 7.98 27.04 15.10
CA LYS A 61 8.68 28.31 15.38
C LYS A 61 7.96 29.53 14.78
N LEU A 62 7.41 29.38 13.58
CA LEU A 62 6.74 30.47 12.86
C LEU A 62 5.35 30.76 13.43
N LEU A 63 4.56 29.72 13.68
CA LEU A 63 3.12 29.85 13.94
C LEU A 63 2.70 29.41 15.34
N GLY A 64 3.49 28.58 16.04
CA GLY A 64 3.10 27.95 17.31
C GLY A 64 2.71 28.94 18.40
N ARG A 65 3.22 30.18 18.38
CA ARG A 65 2.80 31.24 19.32
C ARG A 65 1.32 31.61 19.23
N TYR A 66 0.68 31.35 18.08
CA TYR A 66 -0.74 31.60 17.84
C TYR A 66 -1.61 30.37 18.13
N HIS A 67 -1.00 29.20 18.34
CA HIS A 67 -1.68 27.91 18.47
C HIS A 67 -1.19 27.16 19.72
N ARG A 68 -1.80 27.45 20.87
CA ARG A 68 -1.36 26.92 22.17
C ARG A 68 -1.51 25.40 22.30
N THR A 69 -2.37 24.79 21.49
CA THR A 69 -2.63 23.34 21.45
C THR A 69 -1.65 22.58 20.59
N TRP A 70 -0.80 23.27 19.82
CA TRP A 70 0.15 22.59 18.95
C TRP A 70 1.30 21.98 19.76
N GLU A 71 1.57 20.72 19.47
CA GLU A 71 2.77 20.02 19.89
C GLU A 71 3.67 19.80 18.67
N LYS A 72 4.90 20.30 18.78
CA LYS A 72 5.92 20.14 17.75
C LYS A 72 6.15 18.66 17.43
N ASN A 73 6.19 18.35 16.13
CA ASN A 73 6.35 17.02 15.56
C ASN A 73 5.25 16.01 15.97
N LYS A 74 4.07 16.51 16.39
CA LYS A 74 2.93 15.66 16.78
C LYS A 74 1.59 16.18 16.27
N THR A 75 1.46 17.48 16.05
CA THR A 75 0.21 18.05 15.55
C THR A 75 0.12 18.00 14.04
N ILE A 76 -1.01 17.53 13.52
CA ILE A 76 -1.49 17.82 12.18
C ILE A 76 -2.59 18.88 12.32
N ALA A 77 -2.32 20.08 11.83
CA ALA A 77 -3.28 21.17 11.82
C ALA A 77 -4.11 21.12 10.54
N VAL A 78 -5.43 21.20 10.66
CA VAL A 78 -6.39 20.95 9.58
C VAL A 78 -7.38 22.11 9.48
N GLN A 79 -7.62 22.63 8.28
CA GLN A 79 -8.67 23.59 7.99
C GLN A 79 -10.02 22.88 7.83
N GLU A 80 -11.11 23.54 8.23
CA GLU A 80 -12.46 22.95 8.16
C GLU A 80 -12.88 22.57 6.72
N ASN A 81 -12.43 23.33 5.72
CA ASN A 81 -12.70 23.05 4.31
C ASN A 81 -12.00 21.78 3.77
N LEU A 82 -11.14 21.10 4.56
CA LEU A 82 -10.67 19.76 4.20
C LEU A 82 -11.86 18.82 4.02
N LEU A 83 -12.86 18.90 4.90
CA LEU A 83 -14.03 18.00 4.89
C LEU A 83 -14.97 18.22 3.71
N GLU A 84 -14.77 19.30 2.95
CA GLU A 84 -15.51 19.60 1.72
C GLU A 84 -14.90 18.94 0.47
N LYS A 85 -13.69 18.36 0.59
CA LYS A 85 -13.01 17.66 -0.51
C LYS A 85 -13.57 16.26 -0.75
N SER A 86 -13.21 15.67 -1.89
CA SER A 86 -13.52 14.26 -2.16
C SER A 86 -12.81 13.34 -1.16
N SER A 87 -13.39 12.17 -0.88
CA SER A 87 -12.80 11.21 0.08
C SER A 87 -11.34 10.90 -0.25
N MET A 88 -11.03 10.65 -1.53
CA MET A 88 -9.67 10.35 -1.97
C MET A 88 -8.71 11.53 -1.76
N GLN A 89 -9.16 12.77 -2.01
CA GLN A 89 -8.34 13.95 -1.72
C GLN A 89 -8.06 14.09 -0.21
N ILE A 90 -9.07 13.87 0.64
CA ILE A 90 -8.91 13.91 2.10
C ILE A 90 -7.89 12.85 2.55
N ILE A 91 -8.07 11.61 2.10
CA ILE A 91 -7.20 10.48 2.44
C ILE A 91 -5.76 10.77 2.02
N GLY A 92 -5.54 11.20 0.78
CA GLY A 92 -4.20 11.43 0.27
C GLY A 92 -3.49 12.61 0.94
N ILE A 93 -4.20 13.72 1.19
CA ILE A 93 -3.65 14.87 1.95
C ILE A 93 -3.23 14.42 3.35
N LEU A 94 -4.08 13.69 4.07
CA LEU A 94 -3.72 13.23 5.41
C LEU A 94 -2.57 12.23 5.40
N THR A 95 -2.54 11.33 4.42
CA THR A 95 -1.44 10.35 4.25
C THR A 95 -0.13 11.08 4.02
N HIS A 96 -0.13 12.15 3.22
CA HIS A 96 1.03 13.01 2.99
C HIS A 96 1.54 13.67 4.29
N GLU A 97 0.65 14.29 5.07
CA GLU A 97 1.04 14.92 6.33
C GLU A 97 1.55 13.90 7.36
N VAL A 98 0.97 12.70 7.41
CA VAL A 98 1.50 11.60 8.21
C VAL A 98 2.86 11.13 7.69
N GLY A 99 3.12 11.24 6.39
CA GLY A 99 4.44 11.01 5.79
C GLY A 99 5.53 11.91 6.39
N HIS A 100 5.23 13.18 6.66
CA HIS A 100 6.17 14.04 7.39
C HIS A 100 6.41 13.57 8.83
N ALA A 101 5.37 13.12 9.53
CA ALA A 101 5.51 12.53 10.87
C ALA A 101 6.35 11.24 10.82
N PHE A 102 6.16 10.41 9.80
CA PHE A 102 6.96 9.22 9.54
C PHE A 102 8.43 9.57 9.33
N ASN A 103 8.75 10.60 8.53
CA ASN A 103 10.13 11.02 8.30
C ASN A 103 10.85 11.37 9.60
N VAL A 104 10.17 12.10 10.49
CA VAL A 104 10.70 12.45 11.82
C VAL A 104 10.92 11.18 12.66
N ALA A 105 9.94 10.29 12.72
CA ALA A 105 10.03 9.05 13.49
C ALA A 105 11.13 8.10 12.97
N ALA A 106 11.30 8.05 11.64
CA ALA A 106 12.32 7.25 10.96
C ALA A 106 13.73 7.85 11.05
N LYS A 107 13.86 9.09 11.56
CA LYS A 107 15.13 9.85 11.63
C LYS A 107 15.78 10.03 10.24
N ILE A 108 14.94 10.21 9.22
CA ILE A 108 15.38 10.59 7.87
C ILE A 108 15.09 12.08 7.62
N SER A 109 15.55 12.61 6.50
CA SER A 109 15.24 13.99 6.12
C SER A 109 13.72 14.19 6.04
N ASN A 110 13.19 15.17 6.77
CA ASN A 110 11.79 15.57 6.63
C ASN A 110 11.62 16.47 5.39
N SER A 111 11.67 15.84 4.22
CA SER A 111 11.50 16.48 2.92
C SER A 111 10.16 16.12 2.28
N GLU A 112 9.72 16.96 1.34
CA GLU A 112 8.54 16.71 0.50
C GLU A 112 8.70 15.39 -0.29
N GLU A 113 9.91 15.11 -0.79
CA GLU A 113 10.18 13.87 -1.54
C GLU A 113 9.84 12.63 -0.71
N ASN A 114 10.32 12.57 0.55
CA ASN A 114 10.06 11.44 1.43
C ASN A 114 8.58 11.35 1.84
N ALA A 115 7.90 12.49 2.04
CA ALA A 115 6.46 12.50 2.29
C ALA A 115 5.66 11.99 1.08
N CYS A 116 6.05 12.35 -0.15
CA CYS A 116 5.45 11.83 -1.38
C CYS A 116 5.69 10.33 -1.54
N ILE A 117 6.89 9.82 -1.20
CA ILE A 117 7.16 8.37 -1.21
C ILE A 117 6.22 7.64 -0.25
N PHE A 118 6.08 8.14 0.99
CA PHE A 118 5.17 7.56 1.96
C PHE A 118 3.72 7.57 1.45
N GLU A 119 3.24 8.71 0.94
CA GLU A 119 1.91 8.86 0.34
C GLU A 119 1.63 7.82 -0.74
N ILE A 120 2.50 7.72 -1.75
CA ILE A 120 2.29 6.82 -2.87
C ILE A 120 2.29 5.36 -2.41
N GLU A 121 3.24 4.97 -1.57
CA GLU A 121 3.36 3.59 -1.13
C GLU A 121 2.21 3.15 -0.24
N ILE A 122 1.82 3.98 0.74
CA ILE A 122 0.72 3.64 1.64
C ILE A 122 -0.59 3.49 0.88
N LEU A 123 -0.89 4.42 -0.03
CA LEU A 123 -2.12 4.34 -0.82
C LEU A 123 -2.13 3.12 -1.76
N SER A 124 -0.97 2.80 -2.36
CA SER A 124 -0.82 1.62 -3.23
C SER A 124 -0.92 0.32 -2.43
N LEU A 125 -0.33 0.27 -1.23
CA LEU A 125 -0.47 -0.84 -0.30
C LEU A 125 -1.94 -1.03 0.09
N TRP A 126 -2.61 0.03 0.54
CA TRP A 126 -4.01 -0.02 0.95
C TRP A 126 -4.93 -0.50 -0.16
N TYR A 127 -4.69 -0.08 -1.40
CA TYR A 127 -5.46 -0.59 -2.52
C TYR A 127 -5.25 -2.10 -2.72
N ARG A 128 -3.99 -2.56 -2.78
CA ARG A 128 -3.65 -3.98 -2.96
C ARG A 128 -4.19 -4.85 -1.84
N THR A 129 -4.17 -4.38 -0.59
CA THR A 129 -4.67 -5.12 0.57
C THR A 129 -6.14 -4.90 0.85
N ARG A 130 -6.85 -4.10 0.03
CA ARG A 130 -8.26 -3.70 0.25
C ARG A 130 -8.48 -3.12 1.65
N ASN A 131 -7.58 -2.23 2.10
CA ASN A 131 -7.67 -1.62 3.41
C ASN A 131 -8.97 -0.77 3.50
N PRO A 132 -9.81 -0.97 4.52
CA PRO A 132 -11.06 -0.25 4.65
C PRO A 132 -10.91 1.27 4.92
N ALA A 133 -9.71 1.76 5.20
CA ALA A 133 -9.39 3.20 5.26
C ALA A 133 -9.44 3.90 3.90
N LEU A 134 -9.67 3.18 2.80
CA LEU A 134 -9.98 3.77 1.50
C LEU A 134 -11.46 4.15 1.33
N PHE A 135 -12.36 3.79 2.25
CA PHE A 135 -13.77 4.21 2.24
C PHE A 135 -14.45 4.09 0.87
N ASP A 136 -14.37 2.90 0.27
CA ASP A 136 -14.94 2.56 -1.04
C ASP A 136 -14.37 3.36 -2.24
N CYS A 137 -13.24 4.07 -2.07
CA CYS A 137 -12.53 4.67 -3.19
C CYS A 137 -12.14 3.60 -4.21
N SER A 138 -12.54 3.81 -5.46
CA SER A 138 -12.28 2.89 -6.56
C SER A 138 -10.83 2.94 -7.02
N LYS A 139 -10.44 2.00 -7.89
CA LYS A 139 -9.15 2.03 -8.58
C LYS A 139 -9.00 3.34 -9.37
N GLU A 140 -10.07 3.75 -10.02
CA GLU A 140 -10.15 4.92 -10.86
C GLU A 140 -9.99 6.22 -10.04
N ASP A 141 -10.58 6.27 -8.84
CA ASP A 141 -10.41 7.41 -7.92
C ASP A 141 -8.94 7.57 -7.51
N LEU A 142 -8.30 6.46 -7.14
CA LEU A 142 -6.90 6.47 -6.71
C LEU A 142 -5.94 6.82 -7.86
N LEU A 143 -6.14 6.24 -9.05
CA LEU A 143 -5.34 6.58 -10.22
C LEU A 143 -5.55 8.04 -10.66
N SER A 144 -6.77 8.56 -10.56
CA SER A 144 -7.07 9.97 -10.85
C SER A 144 -6.39 10.88 -9.85
N TYR A 145 -6.41 10.54 -8.56
CA TYR A 145 -5.69 11.25 -7.51
C TYR A 145 -4.18 11.30 -7.78
N PHE A 146 -3.55 10.17 -8.11
CA PHE A 146 -2.14 10.15 -8.45
C PHE A 146 -1.81 11.01 -9.67
N LYS A 147 -2.67 10.99 -10.70
CA LYS A 147 -2.50 11.84 -11.89
C LYS A 147 -2.63 13.33 -11.57
N GLU A 148 -3.58 13.71 -10.72
CA GLU A 148 -3.73 15.08 -10.23
C GLU A 148 -2.48 15.54 -9.46
N ARG A 149 -1.88 14.65 -8.67
CA ARG A 149 -0.70 14.94 -7.83
C ARG A 149 0.64 14.85 -8.57
N LEU A 150 0.69 14.31 -9.80
CA LEU A 150 1.93 14.14 -10.57
C LEU A 150 2.80 15.41 -10.62
N PRO A 151 2.27 16.62 -10.88
CA PRO A 151 3.09 17.84 -10.89
C PRO A 151 3.80 18.11 -9.55
N ASN A 152 3.16 17.80 -8.42
CA ASN A 152 3.75 17.94 -7.09
C ASN A 152 4.86 16.90 -6.85
N TYR A 153 4.66 15.66 -7.30
CA TYR A 153 5.67 14.62 -7.19
C TYR A 153 6.90 14.98 -8.04
N GLN A 154 6.68 15.46 -9.27
CA GLN A 154 7.76 15.83 -10.18
C GLN A 154 8.57 17.03 -9.70
N SER A 155 7.93 18.04 -9.09
CA SER A 155 8.62 19.24 -8.61
C SER A 155 9.56 19.00 -7.41
N THR A 156 9.35 17.88 -6.70
CA THR A 156 10.12 17.50 -5.51
C THR A 156 11.09 16.37 -5.77
N THR A 157 11.06 15.77 -6.96
CA THR A 157 11.90 14.63 -7.34
C THR A 157 13.29 15.08 -7.76
N HIS A 158 14.31 14.38 -7.25
CA HIS A 158 15.65 14.42 -7.81
C HIS A 158 15.81 13.34 -8.89
N GLU A 159 16.60 13.64 -9.93
CA GLU A 159 16.84 12.70 -11.05
C GLU A 159 17.37 11.35 -10.53
N ASP A 160 16.83 10.25 -11.06
CA ASP A 160 17.15 8.85 -10.73
C ASP A 160 16.85 8.35 -9.28
N GLY A 161 16.07 9.11 -8.51
CA GLY A 161 15.64 8.75 -7.16
C GLY A 161 14.62 7.61 -7.06
N TYR A 162 14.31 7.20 -5.82
CA TYR A 162 13.25 6.23 -5.55
C TYR A 162 11.88 6.77 -5.98
N LEU A 163 11.59 8.05 -5.69
CA LEU A 163 10.36 8.71 -6.11
C LEU A 163 10.21 8.76 -7.64
N ALA A 164 11.30 8.96 -8.38
CA ALA A 164 11.27 8.93 -9.84
C ALA A 164 10.74 7.59 -10.41
N ARG A 165 11.09 6.47 -9.76
CA ARG A 165 10.54 5.15 -10.14
C ARG A 165 9.05 5.02 -9.84
N LEU A 166 8.61 5.53 -8.70
CA LEU A 166 7.18 5.54 -8.35
C LEU A 166 6.38 6.39 -9.33
N ILE A 167 6.88 7.58 -9.68
CA ILE A 167 6.27 8.46 -10.68
C ILE A 167 6.14 7.74 -12.02
N LYS A 168 7.19 7.05 -12.46
CA LYS A 168 7.15 6.27 -13.69
C LYS A 168 6.06 5.19 -13.62
N ASN A 169 5.97 4.45 -12.52
CA ASN A 169 4.93 3.43 -12.33
C ASN A 169 3.51 4.03 -12.32
N ILE A 170 3.33 5.26 -11.81
CA ILE A 170 2.05 5.99 -11.89
C ILE A 170 1.73 6.32 -13.35
N GLN A 171 2.69 6.85 -14.11
CA GLN A 171 2.52 7.21 -15.52
C GLN A 171 2.19 5.99 -16.38
N ASP A 172 2.85 4.86 -16.10
CA ASP A 172 2.64 3.58 -16.78
C ASP A 172 1.35 2.87 -16.27
N ASN A 173 0.67 3.40 -15.25
CA ASN A 173 -0.48 2.82 -14.54
C ASN A 173 -0.23 1.44 -13.89
N THR A 174 1.03 1.09 -13.64
CA THR A 174 1.46 -0.18 -13.02
C THR A 174 1.62 -0.08 -11.50
N ILE A 175 1.51 1.12 -10.92
CA ILE A 175 1.73 1.37 -9.48
C ILE A 175 0.84 0.53 -8.54
N LEU A 176 -0.33 0.11 -9.02
CA LEU A 176 -1.31 -0.68 -8.26
C LEU A 176 -1.23 -2.19 -8.53
N GLU A 177 -0.34 -2.63 -9.42
CA GLU A 177 -0.18 -4.04 -9.74
C GLU A 177 0.57 -4.78 -8.63
N GLU A 178 0.28 -6.06 -8.44
CA GLU A 178 1.09 -6.86 -7.53
C GLU A 178 2.52 -6.96 -8.09
N PRO A 179 3.55 -6.75 -7.26
CA PRO A 179 4.92 -6.97 -7.71
C PRO A 179 5.03 -8.43 -8.12
N GLU A 180 5.35 -8.70 -9.39
CA GLU A 180 5.57 -10.05 -9.87
C GLU A 180 6.45 -10.79 -8.87
N CYS A 181 5.94 -11.91 -8.36
CA CYS A 181 6.60 -12.72 -7.35
C CYS A 181 7.96 -13.14 -7.93
N ARG A 182 9.04 -12.41 -7.61
CA ARG A 182 10.36 -12.73 -8.14
C ARG A 182 10.64 -14.17 -7.72
N PRO A 183 10.88 -15.11 -8.64
CA PRO A 183 11.23 -16.46 -8.26
C PRO A 183 12.46 -16.35 -7.37
N ARG A 184 12.35 -16.84 -6.12
CA ARG A 184 13.50 -16.93 -5.23
C ARG A 184 14.60 -17.61 -6.03
N PRO A 185 15.83 -17.08 -6.08
CA PRO A 185 16.91 -17.75 -6.77
C PRO A 185 17.02 -19.15 -6.18
N THR A 186 16.58 -20.14 -6.95
CA THR A 186 16.74 -21.54 -6.60
C THR A 186 18.23 -21.69 -6.45
N LYS A 187 18.71 -21.90 -5.22
CA LYS A 187 20.10 -22.28 -4.98
C LYS A 187 20.30 -23.58 -5.74
N ILE A 188 20.77 -23.49 -6.98
CA ILE A 188 21.30 -24.64 -7.69
C ILE A 188 22.51 -25.03 -6.86
N ARG A 189 22.32 -26.02 -6.00
CA ARG A 189 23.41 -26.77 -5.38
C ARG A 189 24.21 -27.30 -6.57
N LYS A 190 25.31 -26.62 -6.91
CA LYS A 190 26.35 -27.21 -7.76
C LYS A 190 26.75 -28.49 -7.04
N ARG A 191 26.29 -29.64 -7.53
CA ARG A 191 26.91 -30.91 -7.17
C ARG A 191 28.36 -30.78 -7.60
N GLN A 192 29.27 -30.70 -6.62
CA GLN A 192 30.68 -30.93 -6.88
C GLN A 192 30.77 -32.33 -7.49
N TRP A 193 31.11 -32.38 -8.77
CA TRP A 193 31.53 -33.63 -9.39
C TRP A 193 32.88 -34.00 -8.75
N ALA A 194 32.91 -35.14 -8.07
CA ALA A 194 34.15 -35.78 -7.72
C ALA A 194 34.89 -36.18 -9.01
N SER A 195 36.19 -35.94 -9.00
CA SER A 195 37.17 -36.31 -10.03
C SER A 195 37.12 -37.80 -10.40
N PRO A 196 37.53 -38.20 -11.62
CA PRO A 196 37.39 -39.58 -12.09
C PRO A 196 38.43 -40.48 -11.40
N CYS A 197 37.95 -41.55 -10.76
CA CYS A 197 38.76 -42.73 -10.52
C CYS A 197 38.35 -43.79 -11.54
N GLU A 198 39.31 -44.18 -12.37
CA GLU A 198 39.24 -45.34 -13.25
C GLU A 198 38.84 -46.59 -12.46
N LEU A 199 37.95 -47.42 -13.03
CA LEU A 199 37.97 -48.88 -12.89
C LEU A 199 36.94 -49.52 -13.85
N SER A 200 37.49 -50.11 -14.90
CA SER A 200 37.06 -51.35 -15.60
C SER A 200 35.58 -51.57 -15.96
N LEU A 201 35.32 -51.56 -17.26
CA LEU A 201 34.17 -52.18 -17.95
C LEU A 201 34.07 -53.69 -17.65
N PRO A 202 32.84 -54.23 -17.75
CA PRO A 202 32.63 -55.24 -18.79
C PRO A 202 31.40 -55.01 -19.67
N SER A 203 31.60 -55.52 -20.89
CA SER A 203 30.79 -55.64 -22.11
C SER A 203 29.30 -56.03 -22.03
N TYR A 204 28.55 -55.51 -23.01
CA TYR A 204 27.29 -56.01 -23.63
C TYR A 204 26.04 -56.05 -22.72
N VAL A 205 24.86 -55.48 -23.06
CA VAL A 205 23.96 -55.80 -24.20
C VAL A 205 23.00 -54.60 -24.51
N GLU A 206 22.61 -54.56 -25.78
CA GLU A 206 21.64 -53.80 -26.60
C GLU A 206 20.33 -53.16 -26.05
N MET A 207 19.99 -52.07 -26.77
CA MET A 207 18.69 -51.61 -27.34
C MET A 207 17.60 -50.87 -26.52
N ASP A 208 17.32 -49.67 -27.05
CA ASP A 208 16.04 -48.99 -27.33
C ASP A 208 14.96 -48.81 -26.24
N ALA A 209 14.61 -47.53 -25.96
CA ALA A 209 13.34 -46.94 -26.44
C ALA A 209 13.05 -45.55 -25.82
N PHE A 210 12.75 -44.61 -26.72
CA PHE A 210 12.00 -43.38 -26.50
C PHE A 210 10.67 -43.61 -25.76
N ILE A 211 10.33 -42.83 -24.72
CA ILE A 211 8.95 -42.39 -24.44
C ILE A 211 8.92 -40.97 -23.83
N LEU A 212 8.20 -40.06 -24.52
CA LEU A 212 7.69 -38.77 -24.05
C LEU A 212 6.78 -38.94 -22.82
N PHE A 213 6.95 -38.10 -21.79
CA PHE A 213 5.94 -37.94 -20.74
C PHE A 213 5.29 -36.54 -20.78
N LYS A 214 4.06 -36.48 -21.30
CA LYS A 214 3.06 -35.43 -21.05
C LYS A 214 1.83 -36.12 -20.44
N ARG A 215 1.37 -35.65 -19.26
CA ARG A 215 -0.02 -35.66 -18.74
C ARG A 215 0.02 -35.09 -17.31
N LYS A 216 -0.50 -33.89 -17.01
CA LYS A 216 -1.90 -33.55 -16.67
C LYS A 216 -2.60 -34.62 -15.81
N CYS A 217 -2.67 -34.37 -14.51
CA CYS A 217 -3.55 -35.05 -13.57
C CYS A 217 -4.82 -34.23 -13.35
N THR A 218 -5.96 -34.83 -13.70
CA THR A 218 -7.28 -34.57 -13.13
C THR A 218 -7.71 -35.88 -12.49
N ALA A 219 -7.96 -35.88 -11.18
CA ALA A 219 -8.51 -37.01 -10.46
C ALA A 219 -9.95 -36.68 -10.06
N THR A 220 -10.90 -37.37 -10.68
CA THR A 220 -12.27 -37.54 -10.22
C THR A 220 -12.29 -38.82 -9.40
N LEU A 221 -12.85 -38.78 -8.19
CA LEU A 221 -13.16 -39.96 -7.38
C LEU A 221 -14.68 -40.13 -7.33
N LEU A 222 -15.10 -41.38 -7.49
CA LEU A 222 -16.43 -41.90 -7.79
C LEU A 222 -16.98 -42.67 -6.56
N LEU A 223 -18.30 -42.92 -6.60
CA LEU A 223 -19.11 -43.92 -5.86
C LEU A 223 -19.50 -43.57 -4.40
N HIS A 224 -20.71 -43.84 -3.90
CA HIS A 224 -21.81 -44.70 -4.38
C HIS A 224 -23.18 -44.33 -3.73
N CYS A 225 -24.24 -44.43 -4.55
CA CYS A 225 -25.65 -44.85 -4.34
C CYS A 225 -26.35 -44.76 -2.96
N ILE A 226 -27.64 -44.36 -2.97
CA ILE A 226 -28.82 -45.27 -2.89
C ILE A 226 -30.16 -44.48 -3.09
N THR A 227 -30.92 -44.94 -4.11
CA THR A 227 -32.39 -45.03 -4.38
C THR A 227 -33.40 -43.95 -3.89
N GLU A 228 -34.14 -43.32 -4.82
CA GLU A 228 -35.58 -43.55 -5.16
C GLU A 228 -36.57 -43.07 -4.08
N GLY A 229 -37.61 -42.29 -4.34
CA GLY A 229 -38.20 -41.78 -5.58
C GLY A 229 -39.41 -40.88 -5.23
N GLU A 230 -39.82 -40.06 -6.22
CA GLU A 230 -41.17 -39.55 -6.53
C GLU A 230 -42.01 -38.88 -5.41
N SER A 231 -42.73 -37.78 -5.57
CA SER A 231 -43.16 -36.93 -6.68
C SER A 231 -44.04 -35.80 -6.07
N GLY A 232 -44.24 -34.67 -6.76
CA GLY A 232 -45.47 -33.86 -6.59
C GLY A 232 -45.37 -32.47 -5.94
N LYS A 233 -45.12 -31.46 -6.78
CA LYS A 233 -45.85 -30.18 -6.93
C LYS A 233 -46.73 -29.63 -5.77
N ILE A 234 -46.44 -28.40 -5.33
CA ILE A 234 -47.31 -27.18 -5.25
C ILE A 234 -46.91 -26.29 -4.05
N GLY A 235 -46.55 -25.04 -4.36
CA GLY A 235 -47.15 -23.82 -3.78
C GLY A 235 -46.85 -23.39 -2.33
N SER A 236 -46.36 -22.14 -2.26
CA SER A 236 -46.74 -21.09 -1.28
C SER A 236 -46.07 -21.03 0.11
N LYS A 237 -45.46 -19.84 0.31
CA LYS A 237 -45.52 -18.93 1.48
C LYS A 237 -44.77 -19.28 2.80
N CYS A 238 -43.88 -18.33 3.13
CA CYS A 238 -43.70 -17.61 4.40
C CYS A 238 -43.20 -18.31 5.69
N VAL A 239 -42.12 -17.70 6.22
CA VAL A 239 -41.97 -17.14 7.59
C VAL A 239 -41.37 -18.03 8.70
N VAL A 240 -40.18 -17.56 9.14
CA VAL A 240 -39.66 -17.40 10.53
C VAL A 240 -39.42 -18.65 11.38
N LEU A 241 -38.14 -18.96 11.63
CA LEU A 241 -37.38 -18.55 12.83
C LEU A 241 -35.88 -18.52 12.49
#